data_AF-A0A3D0YBM7-F1
#
_entry.id   AF-A0A3D0YBM7-F1
#
_cell.length_a   1.000
_cell.length_b   1.000
_cell.length_c   1.000
_cell.angle_alpha   90.00
_cell.angle_beta   90.00
_cell.angle_gamma   90.00
#
_symmetry.space_group_name_H-M   'P 1'
#
loop_
_entity.id
_entity.type
_entity.pdbx_description
1 polymer ?
#
loop_
_entity_poly.entity_id
_entity_poly.type
_entity_poly.pdbx_seq_one_letter_code
_entity_poly.pdbx_strand_id
1 'polypeptide(L)'
;MSITTGKLAQEVANMSSEFEKNNSELKKQYIIYNIQAFNRIVSTIDTSRGTFGEGYPYYVLDNNLNGDLPIINEQLRYNDQLVTESEKDKAKVWKCGTCLTENYDQMPDLKKICIPCEDVDIALKPRKIINRLPDFDIFVICEDERMNETSIKLEKLMHMFNIYTSDVNPLDAIKNVKEISENLKNGIMPNKFLPIDLHIVEYSVLTELILDIPKTLEDSKQNNQNPYMPMSPLAYRKKWQYDNDPCNFMFDFLFSFTPFGIDAKLREMIDNTRFIISNNYTSEELYGFAYNMSRDDVKRRMQTPYIIEIFKSKIESWRKLPTKEIGTLETTKATTVDEYSTEGLLEHARNIGHEDNMKNMQANDILEKFSGILGACELGNKTRGMDMEV
;
A
#
# COMPACT_ATOMS: atom_id res chain seq x y z
N MET A 1 -32.08 9.81 3.82
CA MET A 1 -31.93 10.89 2.80
C MET A 1 -31.45 10.21 1.53
N SER A 2 -32.17 10.29 0.41
CA SER A 2 -31.75 9.65 -0.85
C SER A 2 -30.58 10.44 -1.47
N ILE A 3 -29.40 9.83 -1.52
CA ILE A 3 -28.23 10.40 -2.20
C ILE A 3 -28.39 10.12 -3.70
N THR A 4 -28.15 11.11 -4.55
CA THR A 4 -28.16 10.93 -6.01
C THR A 4 -26.80 10.38 -6.46
N THR A 5 -26.76 9.53 -7.49
CA THR A 5 -25.49 8.98 -8.02
C THR A 5 -24.57 10.11 -8.45
N GLY A 6 -25.12 11.13 -9.13
CA GLY A 6 -24.42 12.35 -9.52
C GLY A 6 -23.77 13.09 -8.35
N LYS A 7 -24.52 13.33 -7.26
CA LYS A 7 -24.00 14.05 -6.09
C LYS A 7 -22.86 13.28 -5.44
N LEU A 8 -22.98 11.97 -5.30
CA LEU A 8 -21.93 11.14 -4.71
C LEU A 8 -20.68 11.11 -5.58
N ALA A 9 -20.84 10.89 -6.89
CA ALA A 9 -19.75 10.86 -7.84
C ALA A 9 -18.97 12.19 -7.82
N GLN A 10 -19.68 13.31 -7.80
CA GLN A 10 -19.08 14.64 -7.65
C GLN A 10 -18.34 14.80 -6.32
N GLU A 11 -18.94 14.39 -5.21
CA GLU A 11 -18.33 14.50 -3.88
C GLU A 11 -17.04 13.69 -3.81
N VAL A 12 -17.07 12.45 -4.30
CA VAL A 12 -15.91 11.55 -4.33
C VAL A 12 -14.80 12.08 -5.25
N ALA A 13 -15.16 12.54 -6.45
CA ALA A 13 -14.20 13.13 -7.38
C ALA A 13 -13.56 14.42 -6.82
N ASN A 14 -14.34 15.26 -6.15
CA ASN A 14 -13.85 16.49 -5.53
C ASN A 14 -12.89 16.19 -4.39
N MET A 15 -13.28 15.35 -3.42
CA MET A 15 -12.42 15.06 -2.27
C MET A 15 -11.13 14.34 -2.68
N SER A 16 -11.19 13.44 -3.68
CA SER A 16 -10.02 12.78 -4.25
C SER A 16 -9.10 13.79 -4.95
N SER A 17 -9.67 14.74 -5.71
CA SER A 17 -8.90 15.80 -6.36
C SER A 17 -8.29 16.79 -5.37
N GLU A 18 -9.00 17.10 -4.28
CA GLU A 18 -8.47 17.94 -3.20
C GLU A 18 -7.32 17.24 -2.48
N PHE A 19 -7.44 15.94 -2.18
CA PHE A 19 -6.36 15.14 -1.62
C PHE A 19 -5.14 15.13 -2.56
N GLU A 20 -5.37 14.90 -3.86
CA GLU A 20 -4.31 14.86 -4.86
C GLU A 20 -3.59 16.21 -5.01
N LYS A 21 -4.34 17.30 -5.11
CA LYS A 21 -3.79 18.67 -5.26
C LYS A 21 -3.12 19.20 -4.00
N ASN A 22 -3.40 18.63 -2.83
CA ASN A 22 -2.76 19.03 -1.59
C ASN A 22 -1.30 18.53 -1.55
N ASN A 23 -0.37 19.28 -2.14
CA ASN A 23 1.05 18.95 -2.13
C ASN A 23 1.77 19.57 -0.91
N SER A 24 1.23 19.35 0.29
CA SER A 24 1.83 19.84 1.54
C SER A 24 2.75 18.81 2.18
N GLU A 25 3.72 19.28 2.97
CA GLU A 25 4.56 18.41 3.80
C GLU A 25 3.72 17.62 4.80
N LEU A 26 2.61 18.19 5.30
CA LEU A 26 1.68 17.49 6.19
C LEU A 26 1.05 16.26 5.51
N LYS A 27 0.63 16.36 4.24
CA LYS A 27 0.13 15.17 3.49
C LYS A 27 1.22 14.11 3.37
N LYS A 28 2.47 14.52 3.10
CA LYS A 28 3.60 13.59 3.01
C LYS A 28 3.83 12.88 4.34
N GLN A 29 3.87 13.62 5.45
CA GLN A 29 3.98 13.06 6.80
C GLN A 29 2.83 12.10 7.12
N TYR A 30 1.60 12.46 6.74
CA TYR A 30 0.43 11.61 6.90
C TYR A 30 0.54 10.29 6.12
N ILE A 31 0.97 10.35 4.85
CA ILE A 31 1.19 9.16 4.03
C ILE A 31 2.27 8.27 4.64
N ILE A 32 3.39 8.85 5.06
CA ILE A 32 4.49 8.13 5.71
C ILE A 32 4.00 7.46 7.01
N TYR A 33 3.22 8.18 7.82
CA TYR A 33 2.61 7.64 9.04
C TYR A 33 1.77 6.41 8.76
N ASN A 34 0.89 6.45 7.75
CA ASN A 34 0.04 5.31 7.41
C ASN A 34 0.88 4.06 7.08
N ILE A 35 1.92 4.22 6.26
CA ILE A 35 2.82 3.13 5.85
C ILE A 35 3.58 2.58 7.06
N GLN A 36 4.19 3.44 7.87
CA GLN A 36 4.99 3.03 9.02
C GLN A 36 4.15 2.36 10.10
N ALA A 37 2.98 2.93 10.42
CA ALA A 37 2.04 2.36 11.38
C ALA A 37 1.56 0.98 10.94
N PHE A 38 1.15 0.82 9.68
CA PHE A 38 0.76 -0.48 9.14
C PHE A 38 1.89 -1.52 9.26
N ASN A 39 3.10 -1.17 8.82
CA ASN A 39 4.25 -2.07 8.90
C ASN A 39 4.57 -2.48 10.35
N ARG A 40 4.43 -1.55 11.29
CA ARG A 40 4.63 -1.82 12.72
C ARG A 40 3.56 -2.75 13.28
N ILE A 41 2.29 -2.58 12.89
CA ILE A 41 1.20 -3.48 13.27
C ILE A 41 1.49 -4.90 12.77
N VAL A 42 1.82 -5.05 11.49
CA VAL A 42 2.11 -6.35 10.86
C VAL A 42 3.33 -7.04 11.48
N SER A 43 4.36 -6.28 11.88
CA SER A 43 5.56 -6.85 12.52
C SER A 43 5.29 -7.60 13.83
N THR A 44 4.11 -7.40 14.44
CA THR A 44 3.71 -8.13 15.65
C THR A 44 3.17 -9.53 15.37
N ILE A 45 2.83 -9.83 14.12
CA ILE A 45 2.45 -11.15 13.65
C ILE A 45 3.73 -11.98 13.50
N ASP A 46 3.86 -13.00 14.34
CA ASP A 46 4.96 -13.96 14.38
C ASP A 46 5.19 -14.70 13.04
N THR A 47 4.12 -14.98 12.31
CA THR A 47 4.17 -15.60 10.99
C THR A 47 4.49 -14.60 9.86
N SER A 48 4.61 -13.30 10.15
CA SER A 48 5.03 -12.30 9.15
C SER A 48 6.54 -12.37 8.89
N ARG A 49 6.91 -12.07 7.65
CA ARG A 49 8.30 -11.92 7.16
C ARG A 49 8.55 -10.55 6.56
N GLY A 50 7.72 -9.57 6.94
CA GLY A 50 7.77 -8.21 6.44
C GLY A 50 6.63 -7.92 5.46
N THR A 51 6.75 -6.79 4.78
CA THR A 51 5.75 -6.27 3.85
C THR A 51 6.44 -5.64 2.64
N PHE A 52 5.68 -5.38 1.60
CA PHE A 52 6.08 -4.46 0.53
C PHE A 52 4.88 -3.67 0.01
N GLY A 53 5.16 -2.49 -0.50
CA GLY A 53 4.18 -1.63 -1.16
C GLY A 53 4.34 -1.64 -2.67
N GLU A 54 3.23 -1.42 -3.37
CA GLU A 54 3.14 -1.28 -4.82
C GLU A 54 2.32 -0.04 -5.20
N GLY A 55 2.44 0.45 -6.43
CA GLY A 55 1.71 1.63 -6.87
C GLY A 55 2.16 2.94 -6.21
N TYR A 56 1.24 3.90 -6.09
CA TYR A 56 1.53 5.20 -5.45
C TYR A 56 1.38 5.04 -3.93
N PRO A 57 2.28 5.59 -3.10
CA PRO A 57 3.38 6.51 -3.42
C PRO A 57 4.72 5.81 -3.70
N TYR A 58 4.76 4.48 -3.73
CA TYR A 58 6.00 3.69 -3.76
C TYR A 58 6.81 3.82 -5.06
N TYR A 59 6.18 4.16 -6.19
CA TYR A 59 6.95 4.50 -7.41
C TYR A 59 7.54 5.91 -7.41
N VAL A 60 7.11 6.82 -6.52
CA VAL A 60 7.65 8.18 -6.41
C VAL A 60 8.60 8.39 -5.23
N LEU A 61 8.47 7.57 -4.19
CA LEU A 61 9.36 7.59 -3.03
C LEU A 61 10.48 6.55 -3.15
N ASP A 62 11.58 6.79 -2.45
CA ASP A 62 12.66 5.82 -2.28
C ASP A 62 12.34 4.79 -1.17
N ASN A 63 13.25 3.82 -0.95
CA ASN A 63 13.09 2.79 0.08
C ASN A 63 13.04 3.33 1.51
N ASN A 64 13.51 4.56 1.72
CA ASN A 64 13.47 5.27 3.00
C ASN A 64 12.28 6.24 3.08
N LEU A 65 11.35 6.18 2.12
CA LEU A 65 10.20 7.08 1.97
C LEU A 65 10.58 8.55 1.74
N ASN A 66 11.78 8.82 1.24
CA ASN A 66 12.20 10.16 0.82
C ASN A 66 11.75 10.46 -0.61
N GLY A 67 11.74 11.74 -0.95
CA GLY A 67 11.29 12.27 -2.25
C GLY A 67 10.09 13.18 -2.12
N ASP A 68 9.63 13.71 -3.24
CA ASP A 68 8.42 14.53 -3.32
C ASP A 68 7.22 13.69 -3.80
N LEU A 69 6.03 14.13 -3.41
CA LEU A 69 4.76 13.54 -3.85
C LEU A 69 4.19 14.38 -5.01
N PRO A 70 4.51 14.06 -6.28
CA PRO A 70 4.03 14.85 -7.39
C PRO A 70 2.51 14.71 -7.53
N ILE A 71 1.88 15.75 -8.06
CA ILE A 71 0.48 15.71 -8.47
C ILE A 71 0.34 14.78 -9.68
N ILE A 72 -0.45 13.72 -9.52
CA ILE A 72 -0.76 12.75 -10.56
C ILE A 72 -1.91 13.28 -11.43
N ASN A 73 -1.55 13.97 -12.51
CA ASN A 73 -2.53 14.56 -13.44
C ASN A 73 -3.54 13.55 -14.01
N GLU A 74 -3.11 12.29 -14.23
CA GLU A 74 -4.02 11.23 -14.67
C GLU A 74 -5.11 10.93 -13.62
N GLN A 75 -4.82 11.08 -12.33
CA GLN A 75 -5.82 10.93 -11.26
C GLN A 75 -6.85 12.06 -11.33
N LEU A 76 -6.40 13.30 -11.54
CA LEU A 76 -7.29 14.45 -11.71
C LEU A 76 -8.19 14.29 -12.94
N ARG A 77 -7.61 13.90 -14.09
CA ARG A 77 -8.37 13.61 -15.33
C ARG A 77 -9.42 12.54 -15.09
N TYR A 78 -9.10 11.54 -14.29
CA TYR A 78 -10.02 10.47 -13.95
C TYR A 78 -11.18 10.88 -13.05
N ASN A 79 -10.91 11.78 -12.11
CA ASN A 79 -11.95 12.39 -11.30
C ASN A 79 -12.86 13.27 -12.16
N ASP A 80 -12.31 14.08 -13.08
CA ASP A 80 -13.08 14.90 -14.02
C ASP A 80 -13.96 14.04 -14.96
N GLN A 81 -13.44 12.88 -15.39
CA GLN A 81 -14.21 11.92 -16.16
C GLN A 81 -15.41 11.38 -15.37
N LEU A 82 -15.21 11.02 -14.10
CA LEU A 82 -16.30 10.55 -13.23
C LEU A 82 -17.39 11.62 -13.09
N VAL A 83 -17.01 12.88 -12.90
CA VAL A 83 -17.94 14.02 -12.86
C VAL A 83 -18.75 14.12 -14.16
N THR A 84 -18.06 14.13 -15.30
CA THR A 84 -18.67 14.25 -16.63
C THR A 84 -19.65 13.09 -16.92
N GLU A 85 -19.29 11.87 -16.52
CA GLU A 85 -20.16 10.69 -16.64
C GLU A 85 -21.38 10.82 -15.73
N SER A 86 -21.20 11.37 -14.54
CA SER A 86 -22.27 11.56 -13.57
C SER A 86 -23.31 12.61 -13.98
N GLU A 87 -22.92 13.62 -14.75
CA GLU A 87 -23.82 14.65 -15.31
C GLU A 87 -24.72 14.09 -16.42
N LYS A 88 -24.28 13.03 -17.10
CA LYS A 88 -25.06 12.35 -18.15
C LYS A 88 -26.12 11.41 -17.58
N ASP A 89 -25.97 11.02 -16.32
CA ASP A 89 -26.88 10.10 -15.66
C ASP A 89 -28.23 10.76 -15.38
N LYS A 90 -29.29 10.10 -15.84
CA LYS A 90 -30.67 10.53 -15.61
C LYS A 90 -31.22 9.99 -14.28
N ALA A 91 -30.51 9.06 -13.63
CA ALA A 91 -30.94 8.47 -12.36
C ALA A 91 -30.80 9.48 -11.21
N LYS A 92 -31.96 9.88 -10.65
CA LYS A 92 -32.01 10.83 -9.54
C LYS A 92 -31.64 10.23 -8.18
N VAL A 93 -31.46 8.90 -8.07
CA VAL A 93 -31.22 8.21 -6.80
C VAL A 93 -30.16 7.13 -7.01
N TRP A 94 -29.17 7.09 -6.11
CA TRP A 94 -28.16 6.04 -6.09
C TRP A 94 -28.75 4.77 -5.46
N LYS A 95 -29.41 3.95 -6.28
CA LYS A 95 -30.02 2.68 -5.83
C LYS A 95 -29.01 1.78 -5.12
N CYS A 96 -27.75 1.76 -5.59
CA CYS A 96 -26.69 1.00 -4.95
C CYS A 96 -26.35 1.48 -3.54
N GLY A 97 -26.48 2.77 -3.23
CA GLY A 97 -26.22 3.28 -1.88
C GLY A 97 -27.15 2.73 -0.83
N THR A 98 -28.45 2.64 -1.18
CA THR A 98 -29.44 1.97 -0.34
C THR A 98 -29.09 0.49 -0.19
N CYS A 99 -28.76 -0.21 -1.28
CA CYS A 99 -28.35 -1.62 -1.21
C CYS A 99 -27.09 -1.82 -0.33
N LEU A 100 -26.10 -0.95 -0.46
CA LEU A 100 -24.88 -0.95 0.36
C LEU A 100 -25.15 -0.59 1.83
N THR A 101 -26.19 0.19 2.13
CA THR A 101 -26.51 0.53 3.52
C THR A 101 -27.32 -0.60 4.18
N GLU A 102 -28.30 -1.14 3.47
CA GLU A 102 -29.30 -2.06 4.04
C GLU A 102 -28.88 -3.52 3.98
N ASN A 103 -28.11 -3.91 2.95
CA ASN A 103 -27.87 -5.32 2.62
C ASN A 103 -26.39 -5.69 2.53
N TYR A 104 -25.46 -4.73 2.70
CA TYR A 104 -24.07 -4.98 2.39
C TYR A 104 -23.48 -6.17 3.13
N ASP A 105 -23.79 -6.33 4.42
CA ASP A 105 -23.32 -7.46 5.23
C ASP A 105 -23.71 -8.83 4.66
N GLN A 106 -24.82 -8.92 3.92
CA GLN A 106 -25.31 -10.15 3.29
C GLN A 106 -24.93 -10.29 1.81
N MET A 107 -24.43 -9.21 1.19
CA MET A 107 -24.05 -9.20 -0.22
C MET A 107 -22.68 -9.88 -0.45
N PRO A 108 -22.47 -10.62 -1.55
CA PRO A 108 -21.12 -10.99 -1.99
C PRO A 108 -20.26 -9.75 -2.34
N ASP A 109 -18.96 -9.98 -2.57
CA ASP A 109 -18.00 -8.95 -2.98
C ASP A 109 -18.50 -8.11 -4.18
N LEU A 110 -18.17 -6.82 -4.19
CA LEU A 110 -18.67 -5.86 -5.18
C LEU A 110 -18.26 -6.21 -6.61
N LYS A 111 -17.10 -6.84 -6.84
CA LYS A 111 -16.72 -7.28 -8.20
C LYS A 111 -17.74 -8.28 -8.76
N LYS A 112 -18.26 -9.18 -7.92
CA LYS A 112 -19.21 -10.24 -8.33
C LYS A 112 -20.61 -9.70 -8.65
N ILE A 113 -21.07 -8.67 -7.95
CA ILE A 113 -22.44 -8.14 -8.12
C ILE A 113 -22.50 -6.92 -9.04
N CYS A 114 -21.55 -5.99 -8.90
CA CYS A 114 -21.62 -4.72 -9.63
C CYS A 114 -21.35 -4.93 -11.12
N ILE A 115 -20.35 -5.74 -11.48
CA ILE A 115 -19.98 -5.98 -12.88
C ILE A 115 -21.18 -6.47 -13.71
N PRO A 116 -21.97 -7.48 -13.29
CA PRO A 116 -23.14 -7.93 -14.05
C PRO A 116 -24.41 -7.08 -13.89
N CYS A 117 -24.46 -6.11 -12.97
CA CYS A 117 -25.68 -5.31 -12.74
C CYS A 117 -26.01 -4.40 -13.93
N GLU A 118 -27.23 -4.49 -14.47
CA GLU A 118 -27.71 -3.67 -15.60
C GLU A 118 -28.48 -2.41 -15.16
N ASP A 119 -28.83 -2.31 -13.87
CA ASP A 119 -29.65 -1.21 -13.31
C ASP A 119 -28.91 0.14 -13.20
N VAL A 120 -27.59 0.14 -13.40
CA VAL A 120 -26.73 1.31 -13.29
C VAL A 120 -25.77 1.34 -14.47
N ASP A 121 -25.59 2.54 -15.04
CA ASP A 121 -24.58 2.77 -16.08
C ASP A 121 -23.22 2.24 -15.62
N ILE A 122 -22.53 1.53 -16.51
CA ILE A 122 -21.23 0.92 -16.24
C ILE A 122 -20.21 1.93 -15.69
N ALA A 123 -20.32 3.20 -16.10
CA ALA A 123 -19.48 4.30 -15.65
C ALA A 123 -19.68 4.66 -14.17
N LEU A 124 -20.88 4.45 -13.63
CA LEU A 124 -21.30 4.89 -12.30
C LEU A 124 -21.58 3.76 -11.31
N LYS A 125 -21.16 2.55 -11.68
CA LYS A 125 -21.19 1.40 -10.76
C LYS A 125 -20.37 1.71 -9.49
N PRO A 126 -20.77 1.23 -8.30
CA PRO A 126 -20.11 1.53 -7.04
C PRO A 126 -18.59 1.37 -7.08
N ARG A 127 -18.08 0.29 -7.68
CA ARG A 127 -16.64 0.05 -7.82
C ARG A 127 -15.92 1.18 -8.59
N LYS A 128 -16.55 1.79 -9.61
CA LYS A 128 -15.95 2.92 -10.36
C LYS A 128 -15.83 4.17 -9.50
N ILE A 129 -16.79 4.41 -8.61
CA ILE A 129 -16.76 5.51 -7.65
C ILE A 129 -15.71 5.22 -6.57
N ILE A 130 -15.72 4.03 -5.98
CA ILE A 130 -14.81 3.62 -4.89
C ILE A 130 -13.35 3.60 -5.37
N ASN A 131 -13.07 3.18 -6.60
CA ASN A 131 -11.72 3.20 -7.18
C ASN A 131 -11.15 4.63 -7.41
N ARG A 132 -11.88 5.69 -7.06
CA ARG A 132 -11.35 7.07 -7.03
C ARG A 132 -10.80 7.47 -5.67
N LEU A 133 -11.07 6.70 -4.63
CA LEU A 133 -10.53 6.96 -3.31
C LEU A 133 -9.00 6.80 -3.35
N PRO A 134 -8.24 7.70 -2.70
CA PRO A 134 -6.84 7.42 -2.42
C PRO A 134 -6.76 6.23 -1.48
N ASP A 135 -5.92 5.25 -1.83
CA ASP A 135 -5.65 4.04 -1.08
C ASP A 135 -4.16 3.67 -1.15
N PHE A 136 -3.77 2.62 -0.41
CA PHE A 136 -2.44 2.01 -0.49
C PHE A 136 -2.53 0.56 -0.91
N ASP A 137 -1.77 0.17 -1.93
CA ASP A 137 -1.56 -1.24 -2.27
C ASP A 137 -0.41 -1.81 -1.41
N ILE A 138 -0.76 -2.71 -0.48
CA ILE A 138 0.21 -3.29 0.45
C ILE A 138 0.10 -4.82 0.48
N PHE A 139 1.26 -5.46 0.50
CA PHE A 139 1.43 -6.89 0.58
C PHE A 139 2.12 -7.27 1.88
N VAL A 140 1.59 -8.29 2.54
CA VAL A 140 2.22 -8.95 3.68
C VAL A 140 2.89 -10.23 3.20
N ILE A 141 4.16 -10.38 3.54
CA ILE A 141 4.91 -11.61 3.30
C ILE A 141 4.70 -12.50 4.52
N CYS A 142 4.22 -13.72 4.33
CA CYS A 142 4.07 -14.69 5.42
C CYS A 142 5.02 -15.89 5.26
N GLU A 143 5.28 -16.56 6.39
CA GLU A 143 5.83 -17.91 6.37
C GLU A 143 5.02 -18.83 5.44
N ASP A 144 5.71 -19.73 4.75
CA ASP A 144 5.09 -20.75 3.92
C ASP A 144 4.13 -21.60 4.76
N GLU A 145 2.98 -21.97 4.19
CA GLU A 145 1.92 -22.76 4.83
C GLU A 145 1.23 -22.07 6.04
N ARG A 146 1.57 -20.81 6.35
CA ARG A 146 0.99 -20.02 7.46
C ARG A 146 0.08 -18.89 7.00
N MET A 147 -0.36 -18.93 5.74
CA MET A 147 -1.24 -17.90 5.18
C MET A 147 -2.57 -17.74 5.92
N ASN A 148 -3.24 -18.84 6.28
CA ASN A 148 -4.52 -18.80 7.00
C ASN A 148 -4.38 -18.24 8.42
N GLU A 149 -3.28 -18.55 9.10
CA GLU A 149 -3.03 -17.99 10.43
C GLU A 149 -2.72 -16.49 10.36
N THR A 150 -1.91 -16.10 9.38
CA THR A 150 -1.57 -14.70 9.12
C THR A 150 -2.82 -13.89 8.80
N SER A 151 -3.70 -14.40 7.94
CA SER A 151 -4.93 -13.72 7.55
C SER A 151 -5.89 -13.47 8.72
N ILE A 152 -6.06 -14.46 9.61
CA ILE A 152 -6.88 -14.34 10.83
C ILE A 152 -6.28 -13.31 11.80
N LYS A 153 -4.96 -13.35 12.03
CA LYS A 153 -4.28 -12.39 12.92
C LYS A 153 -4.35 -10.97 12.36
N LEU A 154 -4.15 -10.83 11.06
CA LEU A 154 -4.17 -9.55 10.36
C LEU A 154 -5.57 -8.92 10.39
N GLU A 155 -6.63 -9.68 10.11
CA GLU A 155 -8.01 -9.20 10.20
C GLU A 155 -8.36 -8.65 11.60
N LYS A 156 -7.94 -9.35 12.67
CA LYS A 156 -8.14 -8.87 14.05
C LYS A 156 -7.42 -7.56 14.33
N LEU A 157 -6.16 -7.43 13.87
CA LEU A 157 -5.38 -6.22 14.04
C LEU A 157 -5.98 -5.05 13.23
N MET A 158 -6.38 -5.29 11.99
CA MET A 158 -7.05 -4.28 11.16
C MET A 158 -8.33 -3.74 11.81
N HIS A 159 -9.16 -4.63 12.33
CA HIS A 159 -10.33 -4.22 13.10
C HIS A 159 -9.96 -3.43 14.36
N MET A 160 -8.95 -3.87 15.12
CA MET A 160 -8.50 -3.18 16.35
C MET A 160 -7.99 -1.76 16.10
N PHE A 161 -7.30 -1.54 14.98
CA PHE A 161 -6.76 -0.24 14.61
C PHE A 161 -7.67 0.56 13.68
N ASN A 162 -8.91 0.10 13.43
CA ASN A 162 -9.88 0.76 12.55
C ASN A 162 -9.30 1.03 11.14
N ILE A 163 -8.54 0.06 10.64
CA ILE A 163 -7.98 0.04 9.28
C ILE A 163 -8.89 -0.86 8.45
N TYR A 164 -9.37 -0.35 7.32
CA TYR A 164 -10.30 -1.08 6.46
C TYR A 164 -9.89 -1.01 5.01
N THR A 165 -10.23 -2.06 4.26
CA THR A 165 -10.22 -2.00 2.82
C THR A 165 -11.48 -1.28 2.33
N SER A 166 -11.37 -0.56 1.23
CA SER A 166 -12.52 0.11 0.61
C SER A 166 -13.58 -0.90 0.12
N ASP A 167 -13.18 -2.15 -0.05
CA ASP A 167 -14.05 -3.28 -0.36
C ASP A 167 -14.85 -3.76 0.86
N VAL A 168 -14.33 -3.72 2.09
CA VAL A 168 -15.11 -4.15 3.28
C VAL A 168 -16.13 -3.09 3.69
N ASN A 169 -15.80 -1.81 3.62
CA ASN A 169 -16.72 -0.76 4.07
C ASN A 169 -16.65 0.47 3.16
N PRO A 170 -17.29 0.41 1.98
CA PRO A 170 -17.15 1.46 0.96
C PRO A 170 -17.74 2.79 1.39
N LEU A 171 -18.84 2.79 2.15
CA LEU A 171 -19.49 4.03 2.59
C LEU A 171 -18.67 4.76 3.65
N ASP A 172 -18.11 4.03 4.63
CA ASP A 172 -17.25 4.68 5.62
C ASP A 172 -15.88 5.00 5.06
N ALA A 173 -15.36 4.24 4.09
CA ALA A 173 -14.17 4.62 3.34
C ALA A 173 -14.35 5.99 2.66
N ILE A 174 -15.50 6.24 2.01
CA ILE A 174 -15.82 7.54 1.41
C ILE A 174 -15.84 8.65 2.47
N LYS A 175 -16.53 8.42 3.60
CA LYS A 175 -16.61 9.42 4.70
C LYS A 175 -15.24 9.71 5.30
N ASN A 176 -14.43 8.68 5.53
CA ASN A 176 -13.11 8.81 6.13
C ASN A 176 -12.17 9.57 5.21
N VAL A 177 -12.15 9.25 3.92
CA VAL A 177 -11.34 9.99 2.92
C VAL A 177 -11.76 11.45 2.84
N LYS A 178 -13.06 11.75 2.91
CA LYS A 178 -13.55 13.13 2.94
C LYS A 178 -12.96 13.90 4.12
N GLU A 179 -13.07 13.35 5.32
CA GLU A 179 -12.54 13.96 6.54
C GLU A 179 -11.02 14.10 6.51
N ILE A 180 -10.31 13.09 5.99
CA ILE A 180 -8.85 13.14 5.77
C ILE A 180 -8.49 14.30 4.84
N SER A 181 -9.18 14.43 3.72
CA SER A 181 -8.95 15.50 2.74
C SER A 181 -9.22 16.88 3.32
N GLU A 182 -10.32 17.04 4.06
CA GLU A 182 -10.68 18.28 4.76
C GLU A 182 -9.66 18.65 5.85
N ASN A 183 -9.22 17.69 6.67
CA ASN A 183 -8.20 17.89 7.69
C ASN A 183 -6.88 18.36 7.08
N LEU A 184 -6.38 17.66 6.06
CA LEU A 184 -5.15 18.04 5.35
C LEU A 184 -5.25 19.42 4.72
N LYS A 185 -6.41 19.77 4.13
CA LYS A 185 -6.67 21.10 3.55
C LYS A 185 -6.62 22.21 4.62
N ASN A 186 -7.05 21.90 5.83
CA ASN A 186 -7.06 22.82 6.97
C ASN A 186 -5.74 22.80 7.78
N GLY A 187 -4.72 22.04 7.34
CA GLY A 187 -3.44 21.93 8.05
C GLY A 187 -3.51 21.10 9.34
N ILE A 188 -4.50 20.21 9.45
CA ILE A 188 -4.72 19.33 10.60
C ILE A 188 -4.29 17.91 10.23
N MET A 189 -3.47 17.27 11.07
CA MET A 189 -3.07 15.87 10.88
C MET A 189 -4.29 14.94 11.02
N PRO A 190 -4.64 14.15 10.01
CA PRO A 190 -5.76 13.22 10.12
C PRO A 190 -5.49 12.12 11.13
N ASN A 191 -6.53 11.73 11.88
CA ASN A 191 -6.51 10.66 12.87
C ASN A 191 -7.18 9.37 12.35
N LYS A 192 -7.30 9.20 11.03
CA LYS A 192 -7.87 8.02 10.38
C LYS A 192 -6.89 7.50 9.36
N PHE A 193 -6.94 6.20 9.07
CA PHE A 193 -6.15 5.61 8.01
C PHE A 193 -6.81 5.81 6.65
N LEU A 194 -5.98 5.92 5.61
CA LEU A 194 -6.46 5.70 4.24
C LEU A 194 -6.90 4.24 4.07
N PRO A 195 -7.86 3.96 3.18
CA PRO A 195 -8.15 2.60 2.76
C PRO A 195 -6.89 1.87 2.28
N ILE A 196 -6.82 0.57 2.51
CA ILE A 196 -5.73 -0.28 2.02
C ILE A 196 -6.28 -1.35 1.07
N ASP A 197 -5.61 -1.62 -0.05
CA ASP A 197 -5.79 -2.84 -0.83
C ASP A 197 -4.74 -3.86 -0.34
N LEU A 198 -5.22 -4.82 0.46
CA LEU A 198 -4.38 -5.66 1.29
C LEU A 198 -4.26 -7.08 0.71
N HIS A 199 -3.02 -7.53 0.59
CA HIS A 199 -2.66 -8.79 -0.01
C HIS A 199 -1.71 -9.61 0.90
N ILE A 200 -1.73 -10.93 0.77
CA ILE A 200 -0.77 -11.83 1.43
C ILE A 200 -0.10 -12.71 0.36
N VAL A 201 1.22 -12.86 0.46
CA VAL A 201 2.02 -13.77 -0.36
C VAL A 201 2.94 -14.60 0.53
N GLU A 202 3.17 -15.86 0.16
CA GLU A 202 4.11 -16.72 0.86
C GLU A 202 5.55 -16.37 0.52
N TYR A 203 6.44 -16.56 1.50
CA TYR A 203 7.85 -16.23 1.38
C TYR A 203 8.53 -16.95 0.20
N SER A 204 8.27 -18.24 0.02
CA SER A 204 8.82 -19.04 -1.09
C SER A 204 8.36 -18.54 -2.45
N VAL A 205 7.06 -18.23 -2.61
CA VAL A 205 6.51 -17.69 -3.87
C VAL A 205 7.18 -16.39 -4.26
N LEU A 206 7.32 -15.45 -3.32
CA LEU A 206 8.00 -14.17 -3.58
C LEU A 206 9.49 -14.39 -3.92
N THR A 207 10.13 -15.31 -3.21
CA THR A 207 11.55 -15.67 -3.39
C THR A 207 11.81 -16.22 -4.81
N GLU A 208 10.97 -17.16 -5.27
CA GLU A 208 11.05 -17.72 -6.62
C GLU A 208 10.85 -16.65 -7.69
N LEU A 209 9.82 -15.81 -7.52
CA LEU A 209 9.57 -14.69 -8.42
C LEU A 209 10.78 -13.75 -8.52
N ILE A 210 11.39 -13.35 -7.40
CA ILE A 210 12.56 -12.44 -7.41
C ILE A 210 13.77 -13.08 -8.11
N LEU A 211 14.00 -14.37 -7.93
CA LEU A 211 15.13 -15.09 -8.53
C LEU A 211 14.99 -15.27 -10.04
N ASP A 212 13.76 -15.41 -10.53
CA ASP A 212 13.49 -15.64 -11.95
C ASP A 212 13.54 -14.36 -12.79
N ILE A 213 13.46 -13.17 -12.17
CA ILE A 213 13.45 -11.86 -12.86
C ILE A 213 14.56 -11.72 -13.93
N PRO A 214 15.86 -11.97 -13.63
CA PRO A 214 16.91 -11.76 -14.62
C PRO A 214 16.73 -12.65 -15.86
N LYS A 215 16.33 -13.91 -15.64
CA LYS A 215 16.09 -14.86 -16.72
C LYS A 215 14.86 -14.48 -17.54
N THR A 216 13.76 -14.10 -16.88
CA THR A 216 12.53 -13.68 -17.57
C THR A 216 12.77 -12.43 -18.43
N LEU A 217 13.56 -11.46 -17.97
CA LEU A 217 13.95 -10.30 -18.79
C LEU A 217 14.76 -10.71 -20.02
N GLU A 218 15.74 -11.61 -19.85
CA GLU A 218 16.59 -12.09 -20.94
C GLU A 218 15.78 -12.84 -21.99
N ASP A 219 14.95 -13.80 -21.55
CA ASP A 219 14.07 -14.57 -22.43
C ASP A 219 13.10 -13.63 -23.19
N SER A 220 12.57 -12.61 -22.51
CA SER A 220 11.65 -11.63 -23.11
C SER A 220 12.34 -10.76 -24.16
N LYS A 221 13.58 -10.33 -23.90
CA LYS A 221 14.41 -9.58 -24.85
C LYS A 221 14.73 -10.41 -26.08
N GLN A 222 15.17 -11.66 -25.90
CA GLN A 222 15.52 -12.56 -27.00
C GLN A 222 14.32 -12.90 -27.88
N ASN A 223 13.14 -13.06 -27.29
CA ASN A 223 11.91 -13.42 -28.00
C ASN A 223 11.09 -12.21 -28.47
N ASN A 224 11.54 -10.98 -28.17
CA ASN A 224 10.81 -9.73 -28.46
C ASN A 224 9.37 -9.75 -27.90
N GLN A 225 9.24 -10.15 -26.64
CA GLN A 225 7.96 -10.26 -25.92
C GLN A 225 7.98 -9.36 -24.68
N ASN A 226 6.79 -9.01 -24.19
CA ASN A 226 6.67 -8.34 -22.90
C ASN A 226 6.91 -9.37 -21.78
N PRO A 227 7.75 -9.06 -20.79
CA PRO A 227 7.95 -9.96 -19.67
C PRO A 227 6.67 -10.05 -18.84
N TYR A 228 6.40 -11.25 -18.35
CA TYR A 228 5.19 -11.54 -17.58
C TYR A 228 5.50 -12.58 -16.51
N MET A 229 5.31 -12.19 -15.25
CA MET A 229 5.49 -13.05 -14.09
C MET A 229 4.21 -13.00 -13.25
N PRO A 230 3.31 -13.98 -13.41
CA PRO A 230 2.03 -13.96 -12.71
C PRO A 230 2.23 -14.18 -11.21
N MET A 231 1.65 -13.31 -10.39
CA MET A 231 1.52 -13.50 -8.96
C MET A 231 0.03 -13.47 -8.57
N SER A 232 -0.40 -14.49 -7.82
CA SER A 232 -1.78 -14.62 -7.35
C SER A 232 -1.83 -14.52 -5.83
N PRO A 233 -1.74 -13.30 -5.25
CA PRO A 233 -1.80 -13.13 -3.81
C PRO A 233 -3.20 -13.46 -3.27
N LEU A 234 -3.28 -13.76 -1.98
CA LEU A 234 -4.55 -13.80 -1.26
C LEU A 234 -4.98 -12.36 -0.96
N ALA A 235 -6.09 -11.91 -1.53
CA ALA A 235 -6.58 -10.54 -1.42
C ALA A 235 -7.66 -10.39 -0.35
N TYR A 236 -7.60 -9.31 0.44
CA TYR A 236 -8.64 -8.96 1.41
C TYR A 236 -9.70 -8.07 0.75
N ARG A 237 -10.70 -8.72 0.15
CA ARG A 237 -11.92 -8.07 -0.31
C ARG A 237 -12.90 -8.02 0.86
N LYS A 238 -14.14 -8.50 0.69
CA LYS A 238 -15.05 -8.71 1.83
C LYS A 238 -14.66 -9.90 2.73
N LYS A 239 -14.00 -10.89 2.12
CA LYS A 239 -13.37 -12.04 2.76
C LYS A 239 -12.05 -12.26 2.05
N TRP A 240 -11.12 -12.94 2.71
CA TRP A 240 -9.91 -13.44 2.07
C TRP A 240 -10.27 -14.36 0.89
N GLN A 241 -9.80 -14.01 -0.30
CA GLN A 241 -10.02 -14.78 -1.52
C GLN A 241 -8.88 -14.54 -2.52
N TYR A 242 -8.63 -15.52 -3.38
CA TYR A 242 -7.78 -15.32 -4.55
C TYR A 242 -8.58 -14.60 -5.64
N ASP A 243 -8.01 -13.56 -6.25
CA ASP A 243 -8.57 -12.93 -7.43
C ASP A 243 -8.42 -13.86 -8.66
N ASN A 244 -9.28 -13.70 -9.66
CA ASN A 244 -9.29 -14.57 -10.84
C ASN A 244 -8.11 -14.30 -11.79
N ASP A 245 -7.63 -13.05 -11.80
CA ASP A 245 -6.57 -12.58 -12.69
C ASP A 245 -5.31 -12.28 -11.85
N PRO A 246 -4.16 -12.92 -12.14
CA PRO A 246 -2.91 -12.61 -11.46
C PRO A 246 -2.40 -11.22 -11.84
N CYS A 247 -1.67 -10.57 -10.93
CA CYS A 247 -0.90 -9.37 -11.25
C CYS A 247 0.43 -9.74 -11.93
N ASN A 248 1.05 -8.78 -12.63
CA ASN A 248 2.34 -8.99 -13.29
C ASN A 248 3.48 -8.47 -12.40
N PHE A 249 4.04 -9.36 -11.57
CA PHE A 249 5.07 -9.03 -10.60
C PHE A 249 6.32 -8.39 -11.24
N MET A 250 6.65 -8.69 -12.50
CA MET A 250 7.76 -8.02 -13.19
C MET A 250 7.55 -6.51 -13.29
N PHE A 251 6.33 -6.08 -13.62
CA PHE A 251 6.01 -4.66 -13.68
C PHE A 251 6.15 -4.02 -12.30
N ASP A 252 5.57 -4.65 -11.28
CA ASP A 252 5.59 -4.12 -9.93
C ASP A 252 7.01 -4.05 -9.36
N PHE A 253 7.84 -5.08 -9.58
CA PHE A 253 9.24 -5.11 -9.18
C PHE A 253 10.06 -3.96 -9.76
N LEU A 254 9.90 -3.68 -11.06
CA LEU A 254 10.62 -2.60 -11.73
C LEU A 254 10.11 -1.23 -11.30
N PHE A 255 8.79 -1.08 -11.15
CA PHE A 255 8.17 0.23 -11.06
C PHE A 255 7.97 0.73 -9.62
N SER A 256 7.52 -0.14 -8.71
CA SER A 256 6.98 0.31 -7.41
C SER A 256 7.35 -0.54 -6.19
N PHE A 257 7.88 -1.76 -6.37
CA PHE A 257 8.17 -2.69 -5.29
C PHE A 257 9.11 -2.10 -4.24
N THR A 258 8.56 -1.83 -3.06
CA THR A 258 9.25 -1.17 -1.94
C THR A 258 9.11 -1.99 -0.66
N PRO A 259 10.15 -2.75 -0.26
CA PRO A 259 10.07 -3.69 0.86
C PRO A 259 10.40 -3.10 2.24
N PHE A 260 9.63 -3.47 3.25
CA PHE A 260 9.77 -3.04 4.65
C PHE A 260 9.82 -4.23 5.62
N GLY A 261 10.64 -4.13 6.67
CA GLY A 261 10.67 -5.13 7.75
C GLY A 261 11.06 -6.55 7.33
N ILE A 262 11.67 -6.72 6.15
CA ILE A 262 12.11 -8.03 5.65
C ILE A 262 13.44 -8.47 6.27
N ASP A 263 13.66 -9.78 6.31
CA ASP A 263 14.91 -10.34 6.80
C ASP A 263 16.10 -10.10 5.86
N ALA A 264 17.31 -10.38 6.37
CA ALA A 264 18.56 -10.15 5.65
C ALA A 264 18.70 -11.02 4.39
N LYS A 265 18.14 -12.23 4.39
CA LYS A 265 18.22 -13.15 3.25
C LYS A 265 17.37 -12.63 2.10
N LEU A 266 16.11 -12.26 2.36
CA LEU A 266 15.24 -11.68 1.33
C LEU A 266 15.81 -10.35 0.82
N ARG A 267 16.37 -9.52 1.72
CA ARG A 267 17.03 -8.26 1.35
C ARG A 267 18.19 -8.49 0.38
N GLU A 268 19.10 -9.41 0.71
CA GLU A 268 20.22 -9.77 -0.15
C GLU A 268 19.76 -10.27 -1.52
N MET A 269 18.71 -11.08 -1.58
CA MET A 269 18.16 -11.57 -2.84
C MET A 269 17.61 -10.44 -3.72
N ILE A 270 16.83 -9.52 -3.14
CA ILE A 270 16.30 -8.35 -3.86
C ILE A 270 17.44 -7.49 -4.38
N ASP A 271 18.43 -7.17 -3.54
CA ASP A 271 19.52 -6.28 -3.90
C ASP A 271 20.43 -6.92 -4.96
N ASN A 272 20.69 -8.23 -4.87
CA ASN A 272 21.42 -8.97 -5.90
C ASN A 272 20.67 -9.00 -7.24
N THR A 273 19.35 -9.26 -7.24
CA THR A 273 18.55 -9.22 -8.46
C THR A 273 18.57 -7.83 -9.09
N ARG A 274 18.36 -6.77 -8.29
CA ARG A 274 18.44 -5.37 -8.73
C ARG A 274 19.81 -5.01 -9.32
N PHE A 275 20.88 -5.47 -8.70
CA PHE A 275 22.25 -5.29 -9.18
C PHE A 275 22.46 -5.99 -10.53
N ILE A 276 22.03 -7.25 -10.69
CA ILE A 276 22.17 -8.00 -11.94
C ILE A 276 21.44 -7.30 -13.08
N ILE A 277 20.18 -6.92 -12.89
CA ILE A 277 19.39 -6.32 -13.97
C ILE A 277 19.88 -4.90 -14.33
N SER A 278 20.30 -4.10 -13.35
CA SER A 278 20.77 -2.74 -13.62
C SER A 278 22.15 -2.69 -14.30
N ASN A 279 22.94 -3.77 -14.22
CA ASN A 279 24.19 -3.92 -14.96
C ASN A 279 24.02 -4.53 -16.36
N ASN A 280 22.95 -5.31 -16.57
CA ASN A 280 22.70 -5.95 -17.87
C ASN A 280 21.79 -5.13 -18.80
N TYR A 281 21.06 -4.16 -18.26
CA TYR A 281 20.11 -3.33 -18.99
C TYR A 281 20.31 -1.84 -18.68
N THR A 282 20.06 -1.01 -19.67
CA THR A 282 19.96 0.44 -19.49
C THR A 282 18.67 0.82 -18.76
N SER A 283 18.67 1.99 -18.11
CA SER A 283 17.45 2.53 -17.48
C SER A 283 16.31 2.71 -18.49
N GLU A 284 16.65 3.03 -19.74
CA GLU A 284 15.75 3.17 -20.88
C GLU A 284 15.12 1.83 -21.30
N GLU A 285 15.91 0.76 -21.37
CA GLU A 285 15.40 -0.58 -21.68
C GLU A 285 14.44 -1.07 -20.59
N LEU A 286 14.80 -0.94 -19.31
CA LEU A 286 13.95 -1.34 -18.19
C LEU A 286 12.67 -0.50 -18.10
N TYR A 287 12.76 0.80 -18.38
CA TYR A 287 11.59 1.67 -18.49
C TYR A 287 10.70 1.23 -19.67
N GLY A 288 11.30 0.86 -20.81
CA GLY A 288 10.59 0.33 -21.97
C GLY A 288 9.79 -0.94 -21.64
N PHE A 289 10.38 -1.89 -20.91
CA PHE A 289 9.65 -3.06 -20.41
C PHE A 289 8.50 -2.67 -19.50
N ALA A 290 8.76 -1.85 -18.45
CA ALA A 290 7.75 -1.38 -17.52
C ALA A 290 6.58 -0.69 -18.24
N TYR A 291 6.89 0.20 -19.19
CA TYR A 291 5.91 0.92 -19.98
C TYR A 291 5.07 -0.02 -20.86
N ASN A 292 5.69 -1.01 -21.50
CA ASN A 292 4.98 -1.93 -22.41
C ASN A 292 4.07 -2.92 -21.67
N MET A 293 4.45 -3.34 -20.45
CA MET A 293 3.61 -4.15 -19.57
C MET A 293 2.41 -3.37 -18.99
N SER A 294 2.50 -2.04 -18.96
CA SER A 294 1.52 -1.18 -18.32
C SER A 294 0.21 -1.08 -19.10
N ARG A 295 -0.90 -1.00 -18.34
CA ARG A 295 -2.19 -0.55 -18.85
C ARG A 295 -2.13 0.92 -19.29
N ASP A 296 -3.06 1.35 -20.14
CA ASP A 296 -3.05 2.70 -20.74
C ASP A 296 -3.08 3.84 -19.71
N ASP A 297 -3.73 3.60 -18.56
CA ASP A 297 -3.81 4.54 -17.45
C ASP A 297 -2.47 4.75 -16.77
N VAL A 298 -1.77 3.65 -16.52
CA VAL A 298 -0.42 3.67 -15.97
C VAL A 298 0.55 4.26 -16.98
N LYS A 299 0.45 3.93 -18.27
CA LYS A 299 1.27 4.54 -19.34
C LYS A 299 1.18 6.05 -19.35
N ARG A 300 -0.02 6.63 -19.24
CA ARG A 300 -0.20 8.08 -19.16
C ARG A 300 0.45 8.69 -17.92
N ARG A 301 0.41 8.01 -16.78
CA ARG A 301 1.14 8.43 -15.57
C ARG A 301 2.64 8.40 -15.81
N MET A 302 3.16 7.29 -16.33
CA MET A 302 4.59 7.09 -16.60
C MET A 302 5.16 8.13 -17.58
N GLN A 303 4.36 8.64 -18.52
CA GLN A 303 4.77 9.73 -19.43
C GLN A 303 5.07 11.07 -18.74
N THR A 304 4.77 11.21 -17.44
CA THR A 304 5.11 12.41 -16.67
C THR A 304 6.63 12.51 -16.54
N PRO A 305 7.28 13.60 -17.00
CA PRO A 305 8.74 13.71 -17.01
C PRO A 305 9.37 13.43 -15.64
N TYR A 306 8.77 13.93 -14.57
CA TYR A 306 9.23 13.70 -13.20
C TYR A 306 9.21 12.22 -12.79
N ILE A 307 8.20 11.45 -13.20
CA ILE A 307 8.11 10.00 -12.91
C ILE A 307 9.18 9.23 -13.70
N ILE A 308 9.46 9.65 -14.93
CA ILE A 308 10.54 9.07 -15.74
C ILE A 308 11.89 9.25 -15.03
N GLU A 309 12.18 10.47 -14.56
CA GLU A 309 13.44 10.76 -13.85
C GLU A 309 13.58 9.97 -12.55
N ILE A 310 12.50 9.86 -11.76
CA ILE A 310 12.52 9.03 -10.54
C ILE A 310 12.81 7.57 -10.89
N PHE A 311 12.13 7.01 -11.90
CA PHE A 311 12.35 5.64 -12.32
C PHE A 311 13.82 5.43 -12.71
N LYS A 312 14.37 6.29 -13.58
CA LYS A 312 15.76 6.18 -14.02
C LYS A 312 16.74 6.30 -12.86
N SER A 313 16.54 7.28 -11.98
CA SER A 313 17.37 7.44 -10.78
C SER A 313 17.31 6.22 -9.86
N LYS A 314 16.14 5.59 -9.72
CA LYS A 314 15.95 4.35 -8.96
C LYS A 314 16.78 3.20 -9.57
N ILE A 315 16.68 2.98 -10.88
CA ILE A 315 17.49 1.96 -11.57
C ILE A 315 18.99 2.22 -11.43
N GLU A 316 19.44 3.47 -11.61
CA GLU A 316 20.86 3.81 -11.48
C GLU A 316 21.38 3.59 -10.06
N SER A 317 20.54 3.78 -9.04
CA SER A 317 20.90 3.50 -7.65
C SER A 317 21.21 2.01 -7.40
N TRP A 318 20.62 1.11 -8.20
CA TRP A 318 20.83 -0.35 -8.08
C TRP A 318 22.18 -0.83 -8.62
N ARG A 319 22.88 -0.01 -9.41
CA ARG A 319 24.20 -0.36 -9.96
C ARG A 319 25.32 -0.39 -8.93
N LYS A 320 25.10 0.27 -7.79
CA LYS A 320 26.08 0.26 -6.69
C LYS A 320 26.06 -1.14 -6.08
N LEU A 321 27.24 -1.78 -6.00
CA LEU A 321 27.37 -3.05 -5.29
C LEU A 321 26.73 -2.93 -3.91
N PRO A 322 26.00 -3.95 -3.43
CA PRO A 322 25.66 -4.03 -2.02
C PRO A 322 27.00 -4.02 -1.28
N THR A 323 27.34 -2.92 -0.62
CA THR A 323 28.54 -2.86 0.21
C THR A 323 28.38 -3.95 1.26
N LYS A 324 29.26 -4.97 1.23
CA LYS A 324 29.51 -5.87 2.36
C LYS A 324 30.13 -5.07 3.50
N GLU A 325 29.42 -4.10 4.03
CA GLU A 325 29.64 -3.69 5.39
C GLU A 325 28.90 -4.72 6.25
N ILE A 326 29.67 -5.62 6.86
CA ILE A 326 29.35 -6.10 8.21
C ILE A 326 29.57 -4.88 9.13
N GLY A 327 28.81 -3.82 8.89
CA GLY A 327 28.62 -2.71 9.78
C GLY A 327 27.41 -3.11 10.59
N THR A 328 27.54 -3.14 11.90
CA THR A 328 26.42 -2.86 12.78
C THR A 328 25.57 -1.80 12.10
N LEU A 329 24.31 -2.14 11.77
CA LEU A 329 23.30 -1.14 11.48
C LEU A 329 23.31 -0.21 12.69
N GLU A 330 24.11 0.86 12.63
CA GLU A 330 23.69 2.11 13.20
C GLU A 330 22.33 2.30 12.59
N THR A 331 21.33 2.12 13.45
CA THR A 331 20.05 2.76 13.31
C THR A 331 20.37 4.19 12.92
N THR A 332 20.36 4.46 11.61
CA THR A 332 20.30 5.81 11.10
C THR A 332 19.10 6.37 11.82
N LYS A 333 19.39 7.22 12.81
CA LYS A 333 18.39 8.02 13.50
C LYS A 333 17.62 8.69 12.37
N ALA A 334 16.45 8.14 12.06
CA ALA A 334 15.43 8.84 11.33
C ALA A 334 15.37 10.20 12.03
N THR A 335 15.72 11.24 11.29
CA THR A 335 15.71 12.61 11.79
C THR A 335 14.30 12.87 12.29
N THR A 336 14.15 12.72 13.60
CA THR A 336 13.06 13.11 14.50
C THR A 336 11.79 13.59 13.79
N VAL A 337 10.87 12.65 13.59
CA VAL A 337 9.47 12.89 13.97
C VAL A 337 9.19 11.90 15.11
N ASP A 338 9.67 12.25 16.30
CA ASP A 338 9.52 11.52 17.57
C ASP A 338 8.05 11.49 18.08
N GLU A 339 7.06 11.81 17.23
CA GLU A 339 5.63 11.82 17.61
C GLU A 339 4.91 10.48 17.36
N TYR A 340 5.56 9.49 16.73
CA TYR A 340 4.94 8.18 16.44
C TYR A 340 5.51 7.06 17.29
N SER A 341 5.65 7.34 18.59
CA SER A 341 5.98 6.35 19.61
C SER A 341 4.90 5.25 19.67
N THR A 342 5.21 4.13 20.34
CA THR A 342 4.21 3.10 20.69
C THR A 342 2.98 3.72 21.34
N GLU A 343 3.19 4.78 22.13
CA GLU A 343 2.14 5.50 22.83
C GLU A 343 1.21 6.22 21.85
N GLY A 344 1.71 6.74 20.73
CA GLY A 344 0.89 7.34 19.67
C GLY A 344 -0.04 6.33 18.97
N LEU A 345 0.43 5.11 18.71
CA LEU A 345 -0.42 4.03 18.17
C LEU A 345 -1.47 3.55 19.19
N LEU A 346 -1.08 3.46 20.47
CA LEU A 346 -1.99 3.10 21.54
C LEU A 346 -3.00 4.21 21.82
N GLU A 347 -2.60 5.47 21.75
CA GLU A 347 -3.47 6.63 21.87
C GLU A 347 -4.45 6.70 20.70
N HIS A 348 -3.98 6.44 19.48
CA HIS A 348 -4.86 6.26 18.33
C HIS A 348 -5.91 5.17 18.58
N ALA A 349 -5.49 3.99 19.06
CA ALA A 349 -6.39 2.88 19.40
C ALA A 349 -7.39 3.20 20.55
N ARG A 350 -6.98 4.03 21.51
CA ARG A 350 -7.85 4.52 22.59
C ARG A 350 -8.84 5.57 22.10
N ASN A 351 -8.39 6.51 21.28
CA ASN A 351 -9.20 7.60 20.72
C ASN A 351 -10.31 7.08 19.79
N ILE A 352 -10.13 5.91 19.18
CA ILE A 352 -11.16 5.21 18.39
C ILE A 352 -12.11 4.32 19.24
N GLY A 353 -11.96 4.29 20.58
CA GLY A 353 -12.95 3.69 21.50
C GLY A 353 -12.85 2.18 21.73
N HIS A 354 -11.66 1.57 21.59
CA HIS A 354 -11.48 0.10 21.68
C HIS A 354 -10.88 -0.44 22.99
N GLU A 355 -10.99 0.28 24.12
CA GLU A 355 -10.45 -0.16 25.42
C GLU A 355 -10.90 -1.57 25.86
N ASP A 356 -12.11 -2.00 25.47
CA ASP A 356 -12.64 -3.33 25.84
C ASP A 356 -12.23 -4.45 24.87
N ASN A 357 -11.90 -4.15 23.61
CA ASN A 357 -11.38 -5.14 22.65
C ASN A 357 -9.91 -5.47 22.90
N MET A 358 -9.16 -4.53 23.50
CA MET A 358 -7.78 -4.77 23.94
C MET A 358 -7.69 -5.82 25.06
N LYS A 359 -8.73 -6.01 25.88
CA LYS A 359 -8.72 -6.93 27.04
C LYS A 359 -8.88 -8.42 26.68
N ASN A 360 -9.38 -8.76 25.49
CA ASN A 360 -9.84 -10.12 25.15
C ASN A 360 -8.94 -10.91 24.17
N MET A 361 -8.03 -10.26 23.44
CA MET A 361 -6.84 -10.96 22.95
C MET A 361 -5.83 -11.02 24.09
N GLN A 362 -4.78 -11.85 24.02
CA GLN A 362 -3.67 -11.79 24.98
C GLN A 362 -3.03 -10.39 24.89
N ALA A 363 -3.64 -9.42 25.57
CA ALA A 363 -3.26 -8.02 25.63
C ALA A 363 -1.83 -7.94 26.15
N ASN A 364 -1.50 -8.86 27.06
CA ASN A 364 -0.16 -9.05 27.58
C ASN A 364 0.82 -9.50 26.48
N ASP A 365 0.46 -10.29 25.48
CA ASP A 365 1.39 -10.68 24.40
C ASP A 365 1.63 -9.54 23.41
N ILE A 366 0.62 -8.72 23.10
CA ILE A 366 0.78 -7.53 22.24
C ILE A 366 1.52 -6.43 23.01
N LEU A 367 1.12 -6.15 24.26
CA LEU A 367 1.78 -5.16 25.12
C LEU A 367 3.20 -5.60 25.50
N GLU A 368 3.47 -6.87 25.82
CA GLU A 368 4.82 -7.40 26.07
C GLU A 368 5.69 -7.45 24.82
N LYS A 369 5.12 -7.70 23.63
CA LYS A 369 5.88 -7.56 22.36
C LYS A 369 6.17 -6.11 22.04
N PHE A 370 5.21 -5.20 22.24
CA PHE A 370 5.43 -3.76 22.05
C PHE A 370 6.36 -3.15 23.11
N SER A 371 6.34 -3.62 24.36
CA SER A 371 7.22 -3.15 25.46
C SER A 371 8.57 -3.88 25.50
N GLY A 372 8.64 -5.14 25.08
CA GLY A 372 9.87 -5.93 25.00
C GLY A 372 10.78 -5.48 23.85
N ILE A 373 10.20 -5.00 22.75
CA ILE A 373 10.95 -4.30 21.68
C ILE A 373 11.54 -2.98 22.21
N LEU A 374 10.85 -2.28 23.13
CA LEU A 374 11.37 -1.05 23.74
C LEU A 374 12.49 -1.33 24.78
N GLY A 375 12.40 -2.43 25.53
CA GLY A 375 13.48 -2.83 26.46
C GLY A 375 14.79 -3.22 25.76
N ALA A 376 14.72 -3.81 24.57
CA ALA A 376 15.91 -4.19 23.80
C ALA A 376 16.54 -3.00 23.04
N CYS A 377 15.76 -1.99 22.66
CA CYS A 377 16.29 -0.77 22.03
C CYS A 377 16.93 0.21 23.02
N GLU A 378 16.53 0.21 24.31
CA GLU A 378 17.14 1.09 25.32
C GLU A 378 18.29 0.45 26.14
N LEU A 379 18.35 -0.89 26.25
CA LEU A 379 19.44 -1.56 26.99
C LEU A 379 20.63 -2.00 26.13
N GLY A 380 20.52 -1.99 24.80
CA GLY A 380 21.65 -2.24 23.89
C GLY A 380 22.70 -1.13 23.85
N ASN A 381 22.36 0.07 24.35
CA ASN A 381 23.23 1.26 24.31
C ASN A 381 23.81 1.68 25.68
N LYS A 382 23.65 0.86 26.74
CA LYS A 382 24.18 1.17 28.09
C LYS A 382 25.15 0.15 28.69
N THR A 383 25.50 -0.94 28.01
CA THR A 383 26.40 -1.97 28.57
C THR A 383 27.60 -2.36 27.70
N ARG A 384 27.96 -1.58 26.67
CA ARG A 384 29.25 -1.72 25.97
C ARG A 384 30.05 -0.42 26.05
N GLY A 385 30.52 -0.12 27.25
CA GLY A 385 31.34 1.05 27.52
C GLY A 385 31.75 1.15 28.98
N MET A 386 32.19 0.04 29.58
CA MET A 386 33.00 0.06 30.81
C MET A 386 34.03 -1.08 30.71
N ASP A 387 35.25 -0.67 30.36
CA ASP A 387 36.54 -1.08 30.93
C ASP A 387 36.70 -2.53 31.42
N MET A 388 37.65 -3.23 30.81
CA MET A 388 38.72 -3.88 31.57
C MET A 388 40.03 -3.82 30.77
N GLU A 389 40.82 -2.78 31.05
CA GLU A 389 42.27 -2.96 31.20
C GLU A 389 42.50 -3.74 32.50
N VAL A 390 43.07 -4.94 32.40
CA VAL A 390 44.32 -5.45 33.01
C VAL A 390 44.52 -6.87 32.50
#